data_AF-A0A4R6KFN9-F1
#
_entry.id   AF-A0A4R6KFN9-F1
#
_cell.length_a   1.000
_cell.length_b   1.000
_cell.length_c   1.000
_cell.angle_alpha   90.00
_cell.angle_beta   90.00
_cell.angle_gamma   90.00
#
_symmetry.space_group_name_H-M   'P 1'
#
loop_
_entity.id
_entity.type
_entity.pdbx_description
1 polymer ?
#
loop_
_entity_poly.entity_id
_entity_poly.type
_entity_poly.pdbx_seq_one_letter_code
_entity_poly.pdbx_strand_id
1 'polypeptide(L)'
;MKPTEFVKVNSQFWGDHLRGVSEHLPTSHARELPGPLLYPRLMVLTETPDWNILELVGVSREYRSLEVRRQKAASIDQYFGGGESAAAGPVVVLPNESAFKDATITSERGRSVLGTRFPGAQSLIGNELVGTGDAGTGKLLKFAPGNYTSFDRVLLVHEANSSVRIHWTFLAIAIHRSEPAEKYRDYLQSLVNTAPHLDPLGTLSVPRGEVEQVLKGDAFASTYLMHGIQDTTVGEFLNQHEDVLLSAFDATRLIHEPFLEWRDGAAHADEIAINPDFILERADGSHIIGDLRLPLLETANVTKGKKRRRSFTAPVPDGLAQLAHYEEYFQTPENRAFAKAKYGIEVSEPRKLLVIGSQENVDPTEFEQAAQSTTSFEIVDYDSILRLHLAAKS
;
A
#
# COMPACT_ATOMS: atom_id res chain seq x y z
N MET A 1 13.95 -7.12 23.37
CA MET A 1 14.90 -7.48 22.30
C MET A 1 15.62 -6.27 21.76
N LYS A 2 16.95 -6.36 21.61
CA LYS A 2 17.72 -5.32 20.93
C LYS A 2 17.45 -5.37 19.42
N PRO A 3 17.49 -4.26 18.70
CA PRO A 3 17.17 -4.27 17.27
C PRO A 3 18.09 -5.16 16.41
N THR A 4 19.38 -5.24 16.74
CA THR A 4 20.32 -6.13 16.05
C THR A 4 19.96 -7.61 16.19
N GLU A 5 19.42 -7.99 17.35
CA GLU A 5 18.95 -9.34 17.60
C GLU A 5 17.63 -9.63 16.88
N PHE A 6 16.72 -8.65 16.85
CA PHE A 6 15.47 -8.73 16.08
C PHE A 6 15.72 -8.94 14.58
N VAL A 7 16.68 -8.21 14.01
CA VAL A 7 17.11 -8.40 12.61
C VAL A 7 17.64 -9.82 12.40
N LYS A 8 18.55 -10.29 13.24
CA LYS A 8 19.14 -11.62 13.11
C LYS A 8 18.08 -12.73 13.19
N VAL A 9 17.17 -12.65 14.16
CA VAL A 9 16.10 -13.65 14.33
C VAL A 9 15.24 -13.73 13.08
N ASN A 10 14.75 -12.60 12.60
CA ASN A 10 13.83 -12.57 11.48
C ASN A 10 14.49 -12.94 10.15
N SER A 11 15.69 -12.45 9.88
CA SER A 11 16.40 -12.79 8.64
C SER A 11 16.67 -14.30 8.53
N GLN A 12 16.99 -14.95 9.65
CA GLN A 12 17.16 -16.39 9.68
C GLN A 12 15.81 -17.12 9.57
N PHE A 13 14.87 -16.83 10.48
CA PHE A 13 13.60 -17.54 10.58
C PHE A 13 12.80 -17.48 9.27
N TRP A 14 12.57 -16.28 8.74
CA TRP A 14 11.77 -16.12 7.51
C TRP A 14 12.51 -16.59 6.27
N GLY A 15 13.83 -16.49 6.25
CA GLY A 15 14.67 -17.04 5.18
C GLY A 15 14.57 -18.57 5.10
N ASP A 16 14.60 -19.26 6.24
CA ASP A 16 14.51 -20.72 6.33
C ASP A 16 13.08 -21.20 6.07
N HIS A 17 12.08 -20.57 6.70
CA HIS A 17 10.66 -20.90 6.54
C HIS A 17 10.19 -20.79 5.09
N LEU A 18 10.37 -19.64 4.45
CA LEU A 18 9.86 -19.41 3.09
C LEU A 18 10.60 -20.25 2.05
N ARG A 19 11.91 -20.47 2.23
CA ARG A 19 12.67 -21.40 1.40
C ARG A 19 12.10 -22.82 1.50
N GLY A 20 11.91 -23.29 2.74
CA GLY A 20 11.32 -24.61 2.99
C GLY A 20 9.96 -24.77 2.33
N VAL A 21 9.08 -23.78 2.48
CA VAL A 21 7.77 -23.77 1.80
C VAL A 21 7.94 -23.83 0.28
N SER A 22 8.82 -23.01 -0.30
CA SER A 22 9.03 -22.92 -1.75
C SER A 22 9.59 -24.20 -2.39
N GLU A 23 10.45 -24.92 -1.69
CA GLU A 23 11.09 -26.13 -2.19
C GLU A 23 10.15 -27.34 -2.14
N HIS A 24 9.27 -27.39 -1.13
CA HIS A 24 8.46 -28.56 -0.84
C HIS A 24 7.02 -28.42 -1.36
N LEU A 25 6.29 -27.38 -0.91
CA LEU A 25 4.84 -27.33 -1.03
C LEU A 25 4.35 -27.28 -2.50
N PRO A 26 4.94 -26.46 -3.41
CA PRO A 26 4.56 -26.47 -4.83
C PRO A 26 4.77 -27.81 -5.53
N THR A 27 5.73 -28.62 -5.06
CA THR A 27 6.07 -29.91 -5.68
C THR A 27 5.25 -31.05 -5.09
N SER A 28 5.16 -31.15 -3.75
CA SER A 28 4.51 -32.27 -3.08
C SER A 28 2.98 -32.15 -3.02
N HIS A 29 2.44 -30.93 -3.02
CA HIS A 29 1.00 -30.68 -2.89
C HIS A 29 0.43 -29.88 -4.06
N ALA A 30 1.08 -29.95 -5.23
CA ALA A 30 0.68 -29.21 -6.45
C ALA A 30 -0.80 -29.39 -6.82
N ARG A 31 -1.40 -30.56 -6.52
CA ARG A 31 -2.81 -30.86 -6.85
C ARG A 31 -3.80 -30.38 -5.80
N GLU A 32 -3.34 -30.10 -4.59
CA GLU A 32 -4.16 -29.68 -3.45
C GLU A 32 -4.16 -28.16 -3.29
N LEU A 33 -3.08 -27.50 -3.71
CA LEU A 33 -2.99 -26.04 -3.69
C LEU A 33 -4.07 -25.40 -4.58
N PRO A 34 -4.74 -24.32 -4.11
CA PRO A 34 -5.72 -23.57 -4.91
C PRO A 34 -5.14 -23.02 -6.23
N GLY A 35 -3.83 -22.81 -6.27
CA GLY A 35 -3.04 -22.48 -7.45
C GLY A 35 -1.60 -22.14 -7.05
N PRO A 36 -0.85 -21.35 -7.86
CA PRO A 36 0.52 -21.01 -7.51
C PRO A 36 0.58 -20.20 -6.21
N LEU A 37 1.66 -20.43 -5.45
CA LEU A 37 2.00 -19.63 -4.28
C LEU A 37 2.78 -18.39 -4.71
N LEU A 38 2.47 -17.28 -4.08
CA LEU A 38 3.27 -16.06 -4.12
C LEU A 38 4.05 -15.89 -2.83
N TYR A 39 5.24 -15.33 -2.96
CA TYR A 39 6.24 -15.16 -1.91
C TYR A 39 6.68 -13.69 -1.79
N PRO A 40 7.00 -13.21 -0.58
CA PRO A 40 7.50 -11.87 -0.41
C PRO A 40 8.92 -11.70 -0.92
N ARG A 41 9.27 -10.46 -1.22
CA ARG A 41 10.61 -10.10 -1.76
C ARG A 41 11.39 -9.22 -0.79
N LEU A 42 10.68 -8.43 0.01
CA LEU A 42 11.25 -7.50 0.97
C LEU A 42 10.78 -7.85 2.38
N MET A 43 11.70 -7.75 3.33
CA MET A 43 11.40 -7.75 4.75
C MET A 43 11.81 -6.39 5.31
N VAL A 44 10.81 -5.60 5.70
CA VAL A 44 10.99 -4.29 6.32
C VAL A 44 11.00 -4.49 7.83
N LEU A 45 12.08 -4.04 8.47
CA LEU A 45 12.27 -4.11 9.91
C LEU A 45 12.27 -2.69 10.46
N THR A 46 11.16 -2.31 11.11
CA THR A 46 10.94 -0.98 11.66
C THR A 46 11.21 -0.96 13.15
N GLU A 47 12.06 -0.03 13.59
CA GLU A 47 12.36 0.22 15.00
C GLU A 47 11.58 1.44 15.50
N THR A 48 10.91 1.31 16.64
CA THR A 48 10.31 2.42 17.38
C THR A 48 10.91 2.49 18.80
N PRO A 49 10.62 3.53 19.60
CA PRO A 49 11.09 3.59 20.99
C PRO A 49 10.76 2.35 21.81
N ASP A 50 9.54 1.81 21.64
CA ASP A 50 9.00 0.73 22.47
C ASP A 50 8.76 -0.59 21.70
N TRP A 51 8.76 -0.56 20.37
CA TRP A 51 8.39 -1.70 19.53
C TRP A 51 9.44 -2.02 18.47
N ASN A 52 9.50 -3.29 18.08
CA ASN A 52 10.09 -3.72 16.81
C ASN A 52 8.98 -4.29 15.94
N ILE A 53 8.98 -3.95 14.66
CA ILE A 53 7.95 -4.37 13.72
C ILE A 53 8.65 -5.01 12.52
N LEU A 54 8.15 -6.17 12.11
CA LEU A 54 8.49 -6.82 10.86
C LEU A 54 7.31 -6.68 9.93
N GLU A 55 7.58 -6.40 8.66
CA GLU A 55 6.60 -6.54 7.60
C GLU A 55 7.22 -7.23 6.39
N LEU A 56 6.49 -8.19 5.82
CA LEU A 56 6.82 -8.80 4.54
C LEU A 56 6.07 -8.05 3.45
N VAL A 57 6.81 -7.53 2.47
CA VAL A 57 6.29 -6.67 1.41
C VAL A 57 6.63 -7.27 0.05
N GLY A 58 5.75 -7.01 -0.91
CA GLY A 58 5.80 -7.54 -2.25
C GLY A 58 5.34 -8.99 -2.32
N VAL A 59 5.04 -9.43 -3.54
CA VAL A 59 4.64 -10.80 -3.88
C VAL A 59 5.26 -11.24 -5.21
N SER A 60 5.81 -12.45 -5.28
CA SER A 60 6.50 -13.00 -6.46
C SER A 60 6.20 -14.49 -6.59
N ARG A 61 6.10 -14.99 -7.82
CA ARG A 61 5.87 -16.44 -8.06
C ARG A 61 7.07 -17.29 -7.68
N GLU A 62 8.27 -16.73 -7.85
CA GLU A 62 9.50 -17.39 -7.44
C GLU A 62 9.94 -16.84 -6.09
N TYR A 63 10.19 -17.75 -5.15
CA TYR A 63 10.93 -17.40 -3.96
C TYR A 63 12.39 -17.11 -4.31
N ARG A 64 12.87 -15.97 -3.81
CA ARG A 64 14.29 -15.63 -3.72
C ARG A 64 14.53 -15.14 -2.30
N SER A 65 15.80 -15.12 -1.88
CA SER A 65 16.16 -14.58 -0.57
C SER A 65 15.53 -13.20 -0.35
N LEU A 66 14.96 -12.99 0.84
CA LEU A 66 14.37 -11.71 1.22
C LEU A 66 15.46 -10.63 1.24
N GLU A 67 15.20 -9.52 0.57
CA GLU A 67 15.94 -8.30 0.81
C GLU A 67 15.53 -7.73 2.16
N VAL A 68 16.49 -7.20 2.93
CA VAL A 68 16.23 -6.73 4.29
C VAL A 68 16.44 -5.22 4.33
N ARG A 69 15.36 -4.48 4.58
CA ARG A 69 15.40 -3.03 4.79
C ARG A 69 15.14 -2.71 6.26
N ARG A 70 15.93 -1.79 6.80
CA ARG A 70 15.75 -1.31 8.17
C ARG A 70 15.28 0.13 8.13
N GLN A 71 14.32 0.47 8.98
CA GLN A 71 13.82 1.83 9.10
C GLN A 71 13.42 2.16 10.54
N LYS A 72 13.03 3.40 10.77
CA LYS A 72 12.56 3.88 12.07
C LYS A 72 11.20 4.53 11.92
N ALA A 73 10.41 4.42 12.96
CA ALA A 73 9.20 5.21 13.16
C ALA A 73 9.20 5.78 14.59
N ALA A 74 8.54 6.92 14.77
CA ALA A 74 8.40 7.61 16.04
C ALA A 74 7.59 6.78 17.05
N SER A 75 6.60 6.02 16.58
CA SER A 75 5.75 5.17 17.43
C SER A 75 5.14 4.02 16.63
N ILE A 76 4.53 3.05 17.33
CA ILE A 76 3.76 1.98 16.69
C ILE A 76 2.48 2.52 16.04
N ASP A 77 1.89 3.55 16.64
CA ASP A 77 0.72 4.24 16.09
C ASP A 77 1.09 4.92 14.76
N GLN A 78 2.24 5.60 14.68
CA GLN A 78 2.72 6.19 13.42
C GLN A 78 2.88 5.14 12.31
N TYR A 79 3.46 3.98 12.63
CA TYR A 79 3.68 2.92 11.65
C TYR A 79 2.36 2.38 11.08
N PHE A 80 1.42 2.02 11.95
CA PHE A 80 0.11 1.51 11.54
C PHE A 80 -0.90 2.63 11.25
N GLY A 81 -0.47 3.86 10.97
CA GLY A 81 -1.38 4.93 10.51
C GLY A 81 -2.36 5.47 11.57
N GLY A 82 -2.15 5.21 12.85
CA GLY A 82 -2.99 5.71 13.94
C GLY A 82 -2.57 7.11 14.40
N GLY A 83 -3.52 8.06 14.39
CA GLY A 83 -3.32 9.38 14.99
C GLY A 83 -3.01 9.32 16.50
N GLU A 84 -2.30 10.33 17.01
CA GLU A 84 -2.03 10.50 18.45
C GLU A 84 -3.23 11.06 19.23
N SER A 85 -4.32 11.42 18.55
CA SER A 85 -5.49 12.04 19.19
C SER A 85 -6.09 11.11 20.24
N ALA A 86 -5.95 11.50 21.51
CA ALA A 86 -6.46 10.78 22.68
C ALA A 86 -7.99 10.80 22.81
N ALA A 87 -8.69 11.56 21.93
CA ALA A 87 -10.11 11.83 22.05
C ALA A 87 -11.03 10.72 21.52
N ALA A 88 -10.51 9.75 20.75
CA ALA A 88 -11.33 8.72 20.13
C ALA A 88 -11.00 7.28 20.56
N GLY A 89 -12.06 6.48 20.63
CA GLY A 89 -11.96 5.04 20.85
C GLY A 89 -11.39 4.32 19.62
N PRO A 90 -10.39 3.41 19.78
CA PRO A 90 -9.89 2.60 18.68
C PRO A 90 -10.96 1.61 18.19
N VAL A 91 -10.90 1.22 16.91
CA VAL A 91 -11.74 0.12 16.39
C VAL A 91 -11.41 -1.20 17.08
N VAL A 92 -10.12 -1.49 17.25
CA VAL A 92 -9.63 -2.71 17.91
C VAL A 92 -8.66 -2.34 19.02
N VAL A 93 -8.96 -2.80 20.23
CA VAL A 93 -7.99 -2.87 21.32
C VAL A 93 -7.31 -4.23 21.24
N LEU A 94 -5.99 -4.22 21.23
CA LEU A 94 -5.16 -5.41 21.13
C LEU A 94 -4.64 -5.73 22.53
N PRO A 95 -5.20 -6.71 23.25
CA PRO A 95 -4.63 -7.19 24.50
C PRO A 95 -3.68 -8.38 24.25
N ASN A 96 -2.60 -8.48 25.04
CA ASN A 96 -1.70 -9.63 25.05
C ASN A 96 -1.24 -10.07 23.64
N GLU A 97 -1.36 -11.35 23.31
CA GLU A 97 -1.13 -11.90 21.98
C GLU A 97 -2.39 -11.79 21.14
N SER A 98 -2.32 -11.05 20.03
CA SER A 98 -3.41 -10.86 19.08
C SER A 98 -2.98 -11.28 17.67
N ALA A 99 -3.84 -11.99 16.95
CA ALA A 99 -3.57 -12.43 15.58
C ALA A 99 -4.81 -12.21 14.71
N PHE A 100 -4.62 -11.53 13.59
CA PHE A 100 -5.66 -11.28 12.60
C PHE A 100 -5.22 -11.88 11.28
N LYS A 101 -6.14 -12.59 10.64
CA LYS A 101 -5.92 -13.25 9.35
C LYS A 101 -7.12 -13.03 8.46
N ASP A 102 -6.88 -12.68 7.20
CA ASP A 102 -7.93 -12.46 6.19
C ASP A 102 -9.03 -11.53 6.73
N ALA A 103 -8.63 -10.33 7.17
CA ALA A 103 -9.50 -9.41 7.87
C ALA A 103 -9.43 -7.98 7.31
N THR A 104 -10.50 -7.23 7.47
CA THR A 104 -10.55 -5.79 7.20
C THR A 104 -10.83 -5.06 8.51
N ILE A 105 -9.97 -4.12 8.87
CA ILE A 105 -10.12 -3.28 10.06
C ILE A 105 -10.41 -1.86 9.59
N THR A 106 -11.58 -1.33 9.95
CA THR A 106 -12.04 -0.02 9.46
C THR A 106 -13.10 0.60 10.38
N SER A 107 -13.41 1.88 10.15
CA SER A 107 -14.59 2.53 10.72
C SER A 107 -15.83 2.25 9.85
N GLU A 108 -17.03 2.53 10.36
CA GLU A 108 -18.27 2.46 9.55
C GLU A 108 -18.19 3.32 8.27
N ARG A 109 -17.56 4.49 8.39
CA ARG A 109 -17.40 5.40 7.26
C ARG A 109 -16.33 4.89 6.28
N GLY A 110 -15.23 4.34 6.76
CA GLY A 110 -14.23 3.67 5.93
C GLY A 110 -14.79 2.47 5.16
N ARG A 111 -15.68 1.69 5.79
CA ARG A 111 -16.44 0.62 5.12
C ARG A 111 -17.30 1.14 3.96
N SER A 112 -18.01 2.25 4.17
CA SER A 112 -18.79 2.91 3.12
C SER A 112 -17.90 3.42 1.98
N VAL A 113 -16.74 4.00 2.30
CA VAL A 113 -15.75 4.44 1.32
C VAL A 113 -15.21 3.27 0.50
N LEU A 114 -14.89 2.12 1.11
CA LEU A 114 -14.51 0.92 0.38
C LEU A 114 -15.60 0.51 -0.62
N GLY A 115 -16.85 0.40 -0.17
CA GLY A 115 -17.95 -0.04 -1.03
C GLY A 115 -18.24 0.89 -2.21
N THR A 116 -17.99 2.19 -2.06
CA THR A 116 -18.30 3.20 -3.09
C THR A 116 -17.12 3.52 -4.01
N ARG A 117 -15.92 3.61 -3.44
CA ARG A 117 -14.70 4.07 -4.16
C ARG A 117 -13.80 2.93 -4.61
N PHE A 118 -13.90 1.77 -3.98
CA PHE A 118 -13.09 0.59 -4.25
C PHE A 118 -13.98 -0.67 -4.32
N PRO A 119 -14.92 -0.75 -5.28
CA PRO A 119 -15.89 -1.85 -5.32
C PRO A 119 -15.21 -3.23 -5.38
N GLY A 120 -14.06 -3.34 -6.05
CA GLY A 120 -13.24 -4.56 -6.08
C GLY A 120 -12.69 -4.98 -4.71
N ALA A 121 -12.60 -4.06 -3.74
CA ALA A 121 -12.22 -4.41 -2.37
C ALA A 121 -13.25 -5.31 -1.68
N GLN A 122 -14.51 -5.37 -2.14
CA GLN A 122 -15.54 -6.18 -1.49
C GLN A 122 -15.17 -7.67 -1.44
N SER A 123 -14.46 -8.20 -2.45
CA SER A 123 -13.97 -9.58 -2.43
C SER A 123 -12.70 -9.77 -1.58
N LEU A 124 -12.08 -8.68 -1.12
CA LEU A 124 -11.00 -8.68 -0.13
C LEU A 124 -11.51 -8.64 1.32
N ILE A 125 -12.77 -8.25 1.50
CA ILE A 125 -13.39 -8.14 2.81
C ILE A 125 -13.64 -9.56 3.33
N GLY A 126 -12.66 -10.07 4.08
CA GLY A 126 -12.82 -11.28 4.89
C GLY A 126 -13.57 -10.96 6.18
N ASN A 127 -12.98 -11.28 7.33
CA ASN A 127 -13.57 -10.91 8.61
C ASN A 127 -13.54 -9.39 8.81
N GLU A 128 -14.71 -8.76 8.98
CA GLU A 128 -14.82 -7.33 9.21
C GLU A 128 -14.76 -6.99 10.71
N LEU A 129 -13.82 -6.12 11.08
CA LEU A 129 -13.76 -5.48 12.37
C LEU A 129 -14.07 -4.00 12.17
N VAL A 130 -15.34 -3.66 12.37
CA VAL A 130 -15.89 -2.32 12.14
C VAL A 130 -16.21 -1.67 13.47
N GLY A 131 -15.65 -0.49 13.68
CA GLY A 131 -15.88 0.31 14.88
C GLY A 131 -16.60 1.60 14.57
N THR A 132 -17.27 2.16 15.59
CA THR A 132 -17.89 3.48 15.52
C THR A 132 -16.89 4.63 15.57
N GLY A 133 -15.58 4.34 15.53
CA GLY A 133 -14.46 5.24 15.83
C GLY A 133 -14.80 6.69 15.52
N ASP A 134 -14.79 7.53 16.57
CA ASP A 134 -15.40 8.86 16.53
C ASP A 134 -14.98 9.61 15.26
N ALA A 135 -15.99 10.00 14.48
CA ALA A 135 -15.84 10.52 13.14
C ALA A 135 -14.78 11.63 13.11
N GLY A 136 -13.66 11.37 12.41
CA GLY A 136 -12.60 12.36 12.19
C GLY A 136 -11.25 12.07 12.85
N THR A 137 -11.08 10.97 13.59
CA THR A 137 -9.82 10.68 14.32
C THR A 137 -9.00 9.50 13.80
N GLY A 138 -9.55 8.65 12.92
CA GLY A 138 -8.79 7.66 12.16
C GLY A 138 -8.06 6.56 12.95
N LYS A 139 -8.23 6.45 14.27
CA LYS A 139 -7.51 5.46 15.09
C LYS A 139 -8.15 4.07 14.96
N LEU A 140 -7.51 3.19 14.20
CA LEU A 140 -7.96 1.81 14.03
C LEU A 140 -7.52 0.90 15.18
N LEU A 141 -6.27 1.03 15.60
CA LEU A 141 -5.61 0.06 16.48
C LEU A 141 -5.17 0.73 17.78
N LYS A 142 -5.22 -0.03 18.88
CA LYS A 142 -4.58 0.33 20.14
C LYS A 142 -3.80 -0.86 20.68
N PHE A 143 -2.49 -0.70 20.75
CA PHE A 143 -1.58 -1.69 21.29
C PHE A 143 -1.47 -1.56 22.81
N ALA A 144 -1.64 -2.66 23.54
CA ALA A 144 -1.37 -2.74 24.96
C ALA A 144 0.12 -3.09 25.23
N PRO A 145 0.67 -2.73 26.40
CA PRO A 145 2.03 -3.11 26.77
C PRO A 145 2.21 -4.63 26.84
N GLY A 146 3.34 -5.15 26.34
CA GLY A 146 3.69 -6.58 26.39
C GLY A 146 3.05 -7.45 25.32
N ASN A 147 2.52 -6.85 24.24
CA ASN A 147 1.83 -7.61 23.20
C ASN A 147 2.75 -8.20 22.15
N TYR A 148 2.28 -9.32 21.58
CA TYR A 148 2.59 -9.74 20.23
C TYR A 148 1.37 -9.46 19.37
N THR A 149 1.53 -8.79 18.25
CA THR A 149 0.43 -8.62 17.31
C THR A 149 0.87 -9.05 15.93
N SER A 150 0.08 -9.92 15.30
CA SER A 150 0.30 -10.36 13.93
C SER A 150 -0.91 -10.01 13.05
N PHE A 151 -0.62 -9.56 11.84
CA PHE A 151 -1.57 -9.25 10.79
C PHE A 151 -1.16 -10.06 9.55
N ASP A 152 -1.93 -11.06 9.16
CA ASP A 152 -1.75 -11.90 7.97
C ASP A 152 -2.84 -11.56 6.94
N ARG A 153 -2.48 -10.88 5.84
CA ARG A 153 -3.40 -10.45 4.78
C ARG A 153 -4.55 -9.60 5.34
N VAL A 154 -4.19 -8.51 6.02
CA VAL A 154 -5.14 -7.61 6.67
C VAL A 154 -5.24 -6.30 5.90
N LEU A 155 -6.45 -5.87 5.60
CA LEU A 155 -6.73 -4.56 5.01
C LEU A 155 -7.00 -3.54 6.11
N LEU A 156 -6.14 -2.51 6.20
CA LEU A 156 -6.32 -1.37 7.09
C LEU A 156 -6.85 -0.19 6.27
N VAL A 157 -7.96 0.39 6.73
CA VAL A 157 -8.58 1.55 6.07
C VAL A 157 -8.67 2.70 7.06
N HIS A 158 -7.72 3.62 6.94
CA HIS A 158 -7.65 4.82 7.75
C HIS A 158 -8.45 5.93 7.11
N GLU A 159 -9.07 6.75 7.94
CA GLU A 159 -9.86 7.88 7.48
C GLU A 159 -9.62 9.11 8.33
N ALA A 160 -9.48 10.26 7.67
CA ALA A 160 -9.47 11.57 8.28
C ALA A 160 -10.36 12.49 7.44
N ASN A 161 -11.38 13.08 8.06
CA ASN A 161 -12.43 13.83 7.35
C ASN A 161 -12.99 13.05 6.16
N SER A 162 -12.78 13.51 4.93
CA SER A 162 -13.23 12.86 3.69
C SER A 162 -12.12 12.17 2.90
N SER A 163 -10.92 12.14 3.48
CA SER A 163 -9.74 11.49 2.92
C SER A 163 -9.54 10.10 3.51
N VAL A 164 -9.04 9.17 2.69
CA VAL A 164 -8.85 7.77 3.06
C VAL A 164 -7.44 7.30 2.71
N ARG A 165 -6.88 6.44 3.54
CA ARG A 165 -5.69 5.64 3.21
C ARG A 165 -6.05 4.16 3.29
N ILE A 166 -5.79 3.43 2.21
CA ILE A 166 -5.96 1.99 2.15
C ILE A 166 -4.58 1.34 2.13
N HIS A 167 -4.38 0.40 3.03
CA HIS A 167 -3.13 -0.34 3.16
C HIS A 167 -3.40 -1.82 3.43
N TRP A 168 -3.02 -2.67 2.48
CA TRP A 168 -3.09 -4.12 2.60
C TRP A 168 -1.76 -4.64 3.12
N THR A 169 -1.78 -5.12 4.35
CA THR A 169 -0.64 -5.72 5.02
C THR A 169 -0.57 -7.20 4.67
N PHE A 170 0.45 -7.61 3.92
CA PHE A 170 0.63 -9.02 3.57
C PHE A 170 0.98 -9.87 4.79
N LEU A 171 2.02 -9.49 5.51
CA LEU A 171 2.28 -9.97 6.86
C LEU A 171 2.98 -8.88 7.66
N ALA A 172 2.43 -8.49 8.80
CA ALA A 172 3.15 -7.67 9.79
C ALA A 172 3.13 -8.33 11.17
N ILE A 173 4.25 -8.21 11.89
CA ILE A 173 4.39 -8.68 13.27
C ILE A 173 5.01 -7.57 14.11
N ALA A 174 4.25 -7.06 15.08
CA ALA A 174 4.72 -6.10 16.07
C ALA A 174 5.02 -6.79 17.39
N ILE A 175 6.19 -6.52 17.94
CA ILE A 175 6.62 -7.04 19.24
C ILE A 175 7.16 -5.94 20.14
N HIS A 176 6.84 -6.00 21.42
CA HIS A 176 7.37 -5.04 22.38
C HIS A 176 8.89 -5.27 22.61
N ARG A 177 9.65 -4.19 22.80
CA ARG A 177 11.10 -4.24 22.98
C ARG A 177 11.54 -4.83 24.32
N SER A 178 10.63 -5.08 25.26
CA SER A 178 10.92 -5.89 26.45
C SER A 178 11.12 -7.37 26.13
N GLU A 179 10.60 -7.86 25.00
CA GLU A 179 10.49 -9.31 24.79
C GLU A 179 11.85 -9.99 24.57
N PRO A 180 12.13 -11.14 25.24
CA PRO A 180 13.31 -11.95 24.99
C PRO A 180 13.29 -12.57 23.59
N ALA A 181 14.46 -12.72 22.97
CA ALA A 181 14.56 -13.34 21.64
C ALA A 181 14.19 -14.82 21.61
N GLU A 182 14.40 -15.56 22.70
CA GLU A 182 13.98 -16.97 22.81
C GLU A 182 12.46 -17.08 22.73
N LYS A 183 11.73 -16.34 23.58
CA LYS A 183 10.26 -16.28 23.52
C LYS A 183 9.73 -15.87 22.16
N TYR A 184 10.40 -14.92 21.48
CA TYR A 184 9.99 -14.53 20.15
C TYR A 184 10.20 -15.63 19.10
N ARG A 185 11.28 -16.40 19.17
CA ARG A 185 11.46 -17.56 18.30
C ARG A 185 10.39 -18.61 18.53
N ASP A 186 10.04 -18.87 19.79
CA ASP A 186 8.96 -19.80 20.15
C ASP A 186 7.61 -19.32 19.60
N TYR A 187 7.33 -18.01 19.72
CA TYR A 187 6.16 -17.38 19.13
C TYR A 187 6.12 -17.56 17.60
N LEU A 188 7.21 -17.23 16.89
CA LEU A 188 7.30 -17.40 15.44
C LEU A 188 7.08 -18.86 15.02
N GLN A 189 7.71 -19.80 15.74
CA GLN A 189 7.57 -21.23 15.47
C GLN A 189 6.13 -21.71 15.70
N SER A 190 5.48 -21.25 16.78
CA SER A 190 4.07 -21.53 17.04
C SER A 190 3.17 -20.97 15.94
N LEU A 191 3.45 -19.75 15.48
CA LEU A 191 2.67 -19.05 14.46
C LEU A 191 2.72 -19.79 13.11
N VAL A 192 3.89 -20.27 12.68
CA VAL A 192 4.00 -21.05 11.43
C VAL A 192 3.46 -22.47 11.57
N ASN A 193 3.59 -23.10 12.75
CA ASN A 193 3.11 -24.47 12.98
C ASN A 193 1.58 -24.55 13.08
N THR A 194 0.93 -23.47 13.49
CA THR A 194 -0.54 -23.39 13.59
C THR A 194 -1.18 -22.96 12.28
N ALA A 195 -0.39 -22.45 11.32
CA ALA A 195 -0.89 -22.11 9.99
C ALA A 195 -1.37 -23.36 9.24
N PRO A 196 -2.47 -23.28 8.47
CA PRO A 196 -2.90 -24.40 7.63
C PRO A 196 -1.80 -24.81 6.65
N HIS A 197 -1.59 -26.12 6.47
CA HIS A 197 -0.51 -26.63 5.63
C HIS A 197 -0.58 -26.19 4.14
N LEU A 198 -1.77 -25.91 3.61
CA LEU A 198 -1.97 -25.38 2.24
C LEU A 198 -2.02 -23.85 2.17
N ASP A 199 -1.88 -23.17 3.30
CA ASP A 199 -1.85 -21.71 3.43
C ASP A 199 -0.78 -21.31 4.46
N PRO A 200 0.50 -21.61 4.17
CA PRO A 200 1.58 -21.30 5.09
C PRO A 200 1.75 -19.78 5.21
N LEU A 201 2.07 -19.35 6.43
CA LEU A 201 2.21 -17.94 6.76
C LEU A 201 3.29 -17.26 5.90
N GLY A 202 3.02 -16.02 5.48
CA GLY A 202 3.91 -15.27 4.59
C GLY A 202 3.87 -15.76 3.15
N THR A 203 2.81 -16.46 2.74
CA THR A 203 2.54 -16.79 1.34
C THR A 203 1.10 -16.41 0.96
N LEU A 204 0.84 -16.29 -0.34
CA LEU A 204 -0.50 -16.09 -0.87
C LEU A 204 -0.76 -17.12 -1.98
N SER A 205 -1.74 -18.01 -1.78
CA SER A 205 -2.23 -18.86 -2.87
C SER A 205 -3.13 -18.05 -3.79
N VAL A 206 -2.88 -18.16 -5.09
CA VAL A 206 -3.72 -17.49 -6.10
C VAL A 206 -4.56 -18.52 -6.86
N PRO A 207 -5.87 -18.33 -7.00
CA PRO A 207 -6.72 -19.26 -7.75
C PRO A 207 -6.23 -19.48 -9.18
N ARG A 208 -6.32 -20.71 -9.66
CA ARG A 208 -6.12 -21.03 -11.09
C ARG A 208 -7.19 -20.35 -11.94
N GLY A 209 -6.82 -19.91 -13.14
CA GLY A 209 -7.75 -19.28 -14.09
C GLY A 209 -7.25 -17.92 -14.58
N GLU A 210 -8.13 -16.94 -14.71
CA GLU A 210 -7.80 -15.59 -15.20
C GLU A 210 -6.71 -14.94 -14.36
N VAL A 211 -6.82 -15.03 -13.03
CA VAL A 211 -5.83 -14.48 -12.11
C VAL A 211 -4.45 -15.12 -12.33
N GLU A 212 -4.36 -16.44 -12.53
CA GLU A 212 -3.10 -17.11 -12.84
C GLU A 212 -2.48 -16.65 -14.18
N GLN A 213 -3.31 -16.35 -15.18
CA GLN A 213 -2.86 -15.88 -16.50
C GLN A 213 -2.36 -14.44 -16.43
N VAL A 214 -3.05 -13.58 -15.69
CA VAL A 214 -2.57 -12.24 -15.32
C VAL A 214 -1.20 -12.33 -14.66
N LEU A 215 -1.02 -13.28 -13.73
CA LEU A 215 0.28 -13.54 -13.09
C LEU A 215 1.35 -14.16 -14.00
N LYS A 216 1.01 -14.66 -15.21
CA LYS A 216 1.98 -15.25 -16.17
C LYS A 216 2.66 -14.19 -17.03
N GLY A 217 2.08 -12.99 -17.15
CA GLY A 217 2.83 -11.86 -17.67
C GLY A 217 3.98 -11.53 -16.73
N ASP A 218 5.20 -11.35 -17.26
CA ASP A 218 6.40 -10.97 -16.51
C ASP A 218 6.21 -9.75 -15.57
N ALA A 219 5.13 -8.99 -15.77
CA ALA A 219 4.69 -7.83 -15.00
C ALA A 219 4.24 -8.12 -13.54
N PHE A 220 4.10 -9.38 -13.12
CA PHE A 220 3.56 -9.73 -11.79
C PHE A 220 4.54 -10.40 -10.82
N ALA A 221 5.84 -10.36 -11.12
CA ALA A 221 6.77 -10.25 -10.02
C ALA A 221 6.47 -8.91 -9.35
N SER A 222 6.40 -8.84 -8.02
CA SER A 222 6.49 -7.59 -7.27
C SER A 222 7.81 -6.92 -7.64
N THR A 223 7.70 -6.18 -8.72
CA THR A 223 8.72 -5.34 -9.32
C THR A 223 8.42 -3.89 -8.96
N TYR A 224 7.32 -3.63 -8.24
CA TYR A 224 6.98 -2.34 -7.70
C TYR A 224 8.11 -1.69 -6.92
N LEU A 225 9.08 -2.46 -6.40
CA LEU A 225 10.06 -1.90 -5.49
C LEU A 225 11.55 -2.12 -5.75
N MET A 226 12.07 -3.24 -6.32
CA MET A 226 13.54 -3.44 -6.19
C MET A 226 14.34 -3.96 -7.39
N HIS A 227 13.78 -4.57 -8.43
CA HIS A 227 14.61 -5.01 -9.57
C HIS A 227 13.89 -4.84 -10.90
N GLY A 228 13.98 -3.63 -11.46
CA GLY A 228 13.43 -3.29 -12.78
C GLY A 228 13.02 -1.82 -12.86
N ILE A 229 12.20 -1.35 -11.91
CA ILE A 229 11.66 0.02 -11.90
C ILE A 229 12.70 1.10 -11.60
N GLN A 230 13.89 0.71 -11.10
CA GLN A 230 14.96 1.65 -10.85
C GLN A 230 15.36 2.44 -12.09
N ASP A 231 15.10 1.95 -13.30
CA ASP A 231 15.35 2.69 -14.54
C ASP A 231 14.08 2.97 -15.34
N THR A 232 12.90 2.67 -14.78
CA THR A 232 11.60 2.82 -15.44
C THR A 232 11.03 4.22 -15.18
N THR A 233 10.49 4.83 -16.23
CA THR A 233 9.75 6.10 -16.17
C THR A 233 8.29 5.87 -15.77
N VAL A 234 7.61 6.93 -15.29
CA VAL A 234 6.16 6.88 -14.99
C VAL A 234 5.37 6.37 -16.21
N GLY A 235 5.64 6.91 -17.40
CA GLY A 235 4.99 6.46 -18.64
C GLY A 235 5.23 4.98 -18.98
N GLU A 236 6.46 4.48 -18.84
CA GLU A 236 6.75 3.06 -19.04
C GLU A 236 6.03 2.17 -18.04
N PHE A 237 5.99 2.58 -16.77
CA PHE A 237 5.27 1.89 -15.71
C PHE A 237 3.77 1.82 -16.04
N LEU A 238 3.15 2.95 -16.39
CA LEU A 238 1.72 2.99 -16.73
C LEU A 238 1.40 2.12 -17.96
N ASN A 239 2.25 2.14 -18.99
CA ASN A 239 2.06 1.32 -20.19
C ASN A 239 2.13 -0.19 -19.91
N GLN A 240 2.97 -0.60 -18.96
CA GLN A 240 3.15 -2.01 -18.60
C GLN A 240 2.05 -2.54 -17.67
N HIS A 241 1.36 -1.65 -16.95
CA HIS A 241 0.46 -1.99 -15.85
C HIS A 241 -0.92 -1.31 -15.96
N GLU A 242 -1.33 -0.93 -17.17
CA GLU A 242 -2.63 -0.27 -17.42
C GLU A 242 -3.80 -1.13 -16.92
N ASP A 243 -3.80 -2.42 -17.23
CA ASP A 243 -4.86 -3.36 -16.84
C ASP A 243 -5.01 -3.48 -15.32
N VAL A 244 -3.89 -3.39 -14.59
CA VAL A 244 -3.86 -3.39 -13.13
C VAL A 244 -4.59 -2.17 -12.59
N LEU A 245 -4.27 -0.97 -13.07
CA LEU A 245 -4.94 0.26 -12.65
C LEU A 245 -6.42 0.28 -13.04
N LEU A 246 -6.74 -0.11 -14.28
CA LEU A 246 -8.13 -0.11 -14.77
C LEU A 246 -9.03 -0.97 -13.89
N SER A 247 -8.60 -2.19 -13.57
CA SER A 247 -9.43 -3.11 -12.78
C SER A 247 -9.38 -2.83 -11.27
N ALA A 248 -8.25 -2.39 -10.70
CA ALA A 248 -8.17 -2.01 -9.28
C ALA A 248 -9.11 -0.85 -8.92
N PHE A 249 -9.34 0.06 -9.87
CA PHE A 249 -10.14 1.26 -9.67
C PHE A 249 -11.49 1.26 -10.40
N ASP A 250 -11.88 0.13 -10.99
CA ASP A 250 -13.13 -0.01 -11.75
C ASP A 250 -13.27 1.11 -12.82
N ALA A 251 -12.19 1.29 -13.57
CA ALA A 251 -12.05 2.25 -14.65
C ALA A 251 -12.06 1.55 -16.00
N THR A 252 -12.49 2.29 -17.02
CA THR A 252 -12.66 1.82 -18.39
C THR A 252 -11.58 2.32 -19.33
N ARG A 253 -10.89 3.40 -18.95
CA ARG A 253 -9.88 4.04 -19.78
C ARG A 253 -8.83 4.76 -18.93
N LEU A 254 -7.58 4.65 -19.36
CA LEU A 254 -6.42 5.33 -18.80
C LEU A 254 -5.94 6.40 -19.80
N ILE A 255 -5.68 7.60 -19.29
CA ILE A 255 -5.03 8.69 -20.01
C ILE A 255 -3.66 8.89 -19.36
N HIS A 256 -2.61 8.54 -20.09
CA HIS A 256 -1.22 8.59 -19.63
C HIS A 256 -0.67 10.00 -19.73
N GLU A 257 -0.06 10.49 -18.65
CA GLU A 257 0.72 11.73 -18.60
C GLU A 257 0.12 12.89 -19.45
N PRO A 258 -1.16 13.27 -19.24
CA PRO A 258 -1.80 14.26 -20.11
C PRO A 258 -1.20 15.64 -19.90
N PHE A 259 -0.58 16.17 -20.95
CA PHE A 259 -0.12 17.55 -21.02
C PHE A 259 -1.30 18.52 -21.17
N LEU A 260 -1.61 19.27 -20.11
CA LEU A 260 -2.80 20.10 -19.95
C LEU A 260 -2.42 21.58 -19.81
N GLU A 261 -2.42 22.29 -20.93
CA GLU A 261 -2.09 23.72 -20.99
C GLU A 261 -3.12 24.59 -20.26
N TRP A 262 -2.66 25.57 -19.49
CA TRP A 262 -3.54 26.57 -18.88
C TRP A 262 -4.18 27.45 -19.96
N ARG A 263 -5.51 27.64 -19.89
CA ARG A 263 -6.32 28.36 -20.88
C ARG A 263 -7.05 29.57 -20.33
N ASP A 264 -7.05 29.77 -19.01
CA ASP A 264 -7.73 30.85 -18.29
C ASP A 264 -6.95 32.18 -18.24
N GLY A 265 -5.77 32.25 -18.86
CA GLY A 265 -4.97 33.48 -18.97
C GLY A 265 -3.95 33.63 -17.82
N ALA A 266 -3.42 34.84 -17.62
CA ALA A 266 -2.16 35.15 -16.89
C ALA A 266 -2.03 34.71 -15.41
N ALA A 267 -2.95 33.91 -14.86
CA ALA A 267 -2.90 33.38 -13.50
C ALA A 267 -1.65 32.50 -13.23
N HIS A 268 -1.13 31.86 -14.28
CA HIS A 268 0.03 30.96 -14.21
C HIS A 268 1.13 31.38 -15.19
N ALA A 269 1.55 32.66 -15.15
CA ALA A 269 2.50 33.23 -16.12
C ALA A 269 3.84 32.45 -16.26
N ASP A 270 4.25 31.74 -15.21
CA ASP A 270 5.48 30.95 -15.17
C ASP A 270 5.26 29.44 -15.41
N GLU A 271 4.01 28.97 -15.51
CA GLU A 271 3.66 27.56 -15.70
C GLU A 271 2.69 27.40 -16.87
N ILE A 272 3.18 26.82 -17.97
CA ILE A 272 2.42 26.72 -19.23
C ILE A 272 1.36 25.61 -19.22
N ALA A 273 1.52 24.60 -18.37
CA ALA A 273 0.68 23.41 -18.33
C ALA A 273 0.91 22.63 -17.03
N ILE A 274 -0.10 21.85 -16.63
CA ILE A 274 0.06 20.75 -15.67
C ILE A 274 0.24 19.42 -16.42
N ASN A 275 0.80 18.43 -15.73
CA ASN A 275 0.94 17.07 -16.25
C ASN A 275 0.69 16.06 -15.12
N PRO A 276 -0.57 15.66 -14.86
CA PRO A 276 -0.87 14.51 -14.02
C PRO A 276 -0.14 13.27 -14.52
N ASP A 277 0.23 12.35 -13.64
CA ASP A 277 0.81 11.08 -14.09
C ASP A 277 -0.23 10.26 -14.84
N PHE A 278 -1.47 10.26 -14.35
CA PHE A 278 -2.59 9.64 -15.05
C PHE A 278 -3.95 10.25 -14.73
N ILE A 279 -4.89 10.00 -15.63
CA ILE A 279 -6.33 10.17 -15.39
C ILE A 279 -7.04 8.87 -15.76
N LEU A 280 -7.85 8.34 -14.83
CA LEU A 280 -8.73 7.21 -15.07
C LEU A 280 -10.15 7.71 -15.31
N GLU A 281 -10.83 7.16 -16.31
CA GLU A 281 -12.24 7.41 -16.62
C GLU A 281 -13.06 6.14 -16.30
N ARG A 282 -14.09 6.29 -15.48
CA ARG A 282 -14.98 5.20 -15.06
C ARG A 282 -16.21 5.13 -15.95
N ALA A 283 -16.90 3.98 -15.90
CA ALA A 283 -18.08 3.73 -16.74
C ALA A 283 -19.25 4.71 -16.47
N ASP A 284 -19.30 5.31 -15.28
CA ASP A 284 -20.27 6.33 -14.89
C ASP A 284 -19.89 7.76 -15.33
N GLY A 285 -18.75 7.93 -16.01
CA GLY A 285 -18.21 9.22 -16.44
C GLY A 285 -17.46 9.98 -15.33
N SER A 286 -17.32 9.41 -14.13
CA SER A 286 -16.47 9.97 -13.08
C SER A 286 -14.99 9.73 -13.37
N HIS A 287 -14.13 10.58 -12.79
CA HIS A 287 -12.70 10.56 -13.07
C HIS A 287 -11.88 10.44 -11.78
N ILE A 288 -10.72 9.77 -11.90
CA ILE A 288 -9.68 9.74 -10.87
C ILE A 288 -8.43 10.37 -11.49
N ILE A 289 -7.91 11.42 -10.85
CA ILE A 289 -6.61 12.00 -11.20
C ILE A 289 -5.59 11.49 -10.19
N GLY A 290 -4.45 11.00 -10.68
CA GLY A 290 -3.45 10.45 -9.80
C GLY A 290 -2.01 10.89 -10.05
N ASP A 291 -1.23 10.71 -8.98
CA ASP A 291 0.21 10.93 -8.91
C ASP A 291 0.89 9.66 -8.36
N LEU A 292 1.95 9.22 -9.03
CA LEU A 292 2.73 8.04 -8.70
C LEU A 292 4.05 8.44 -8.04
N ARG A 293 4.19 8.13 -6.76
CA ARG A 293 5.50 8.16 -6.09
C ARG A 293 6.22 6.86 -6.34
N LEU A 294 7.02 6.82 -7.41
CA LEU A 294 7.89 5.68 -7.69
C LEU A 294 8.97 5.56 -6.59
N PRO A 295 9.20 4.36 -6.04
CA PRO A 295 10.19 4.15 -5.01
C PRO A 295 11.60 4.29 -5.59
N LEU A 296 12.35 5.27 -5.09
CA LEU A 296 13.74 5.49 -5.48
C LEU A 296 14.67 4.69 -4.55
N LEU A 297 15.61 3.94 -5.13
CA LEU A 297 16.72 3.41 -4.35
C LEU A 297 17.55 4.54 -3.74
N GLU A 298 17.86 4.40 -2.46
CA GLU A 298 19.07 4.98 -1.89
C GLU A 298 20.29 4.25 -2.47
N THR A 299 20.89 4.79 -3.53
CA THR A 299 22.23 4.33 -3.94
C THR A 299 23.26 4.83 -2.93
N ALA A 300 23.56 4.00 -1.92
CA ALA A 300 24.79 4.08 -1.17
C ALA A 300 25.97 3.71 -2.11
N ASN A 301 26.45 4.69 -2.87
CA ASN A 301 27.83 4.87 -3.35
C ASN A 301 27.86 5.88 -4.50
N VAL A 302 27.87 7.17 -4.14
CA VAL A 302 28.22 8.24 -5.08
C VAL A 302 29.74 8.18 -5.29
N THR A 303 30.19 7.33 -6.21
CA THR A 303 31.46 7.52 -6.90
C THR A 303 31.19 7.85 -8.36
N LYS A 304 31.51 9.10 -8.72
CA LYS A 304 31.63 9.66 -10.07
C LYS A 304 30.35 9.68 -10.94
N GLY A 305 29.69 10.86 -10.94
CA GLY A 305 29.02 11.38 -12.13
C GLY A 305 27.49 11.40 -12.12
N LYS A 306 26.91 12.59 -11.86
CA LYS A 306 25.61 13.11 -12.32
C LYS A 306 24.39 12.14 -12.38
N LYS A 307 23.66 12.04 -11.27
CA LYS A 307 22.25 12.45 -11.11
C LYS A 307 21.88 12.27 -9.62
N ARG A 308 21.63 13.36 -8.89
CA ARG A 308 21.05 13.30 -7.54
C ARG A 308 19.61 12.80 -7.68
N ARG A 309 19.37 11.50 -7.52
CA ARG A 309 18.01 10.99 -7.23
C ARG A 309 17.69 11.40 -5.80
N ARG A 310 16.65 12.22 -5.63
CA ARG A 310 16.21 12.70 -4.31
C ARG A 310 15.56 11.52 -3.59
N SER A 311 16.05 11.17 -2.40
CA SER A 311 15.20 10.50 -1.43
C SER A 311 14.02 11.44 -1.16
N PHE A 312 12.78 11.01 -1.40
CA PHE A 312 11.62 11.82 -1.04
C PHE A 312 11.52 11.80 0.48
N THR A 313 11.96 12.88 1.12
CA THR A 313 11.86 13.03 2.57
C THR A 313 10.42 13.30 3.04
N ALA A 314 9.51 13.64 2.12
CA ALA A 314 8.11 13.96 2.41
C ALA A 314 7.16 13.58 1.22
N PRO A 315 7.01 12.29 0.88
CA PRO A 315 6.26 11.85 -0.31
C PRO A 315 4.78 12.25 -0.27
N VAL A 316 4.20 12.36 0.93
CA VAL A 316 2.79 12.67 1.13
C VAL A 316 2.51 14.17 0.97
N PRO A 317 3.14 15.11 1.73
CA PRO A 317 2.88 16.55 1.55
C PRO A 317 3.09 17.03 0.10
N ASP A 318 4.20 16.61 -0.54
CA ASP A 318 4.49 16.97 -1.92
C ASP A 318 3.43 16.41 -2.89
N GLY A 319 3.00 15.17 -2.69
CA GLY A 319 1.97 14.52 -3.50
C GLY A 319 0.60 15.20 -3.38
N LEU A 320 0.22 15.59 -2.16
CA LEU A 320 -1.05 16.25 -1.91
C LEU A 320 -1.10 17.66 -2.50
N ALA A 321 0.01 18.41 -2.43
CA ALA A 321 0.12 19.72 -3.09
C ALA A 321 -0.05 19.59 -4.61
N GLN A 322 0.56 18.57 -5.21
CA GLN A 322 0.46 18.29 -6.64
C GLN A 322 -0.97 17.90 -7.07
N LEU A 323 -1.66 17.08 -6.27
CA LEU A 323 -3.06 16.73 -6.51
C LEU A 323 -4.03 17.93 -6.37
N ALA A 324 -3.77 18.83 -5.42
CA ALA A 324 -4.55 20.06 -5.27
C ALA A 324 -4.39 20.97 -6.50
N HIS A 325 -3.16 21.09 -7.01
CA HIS A 325 -2.87 21.85 -8.24
C HIS A 325 -3.57 21.26 -9.46
N TYR A 326 -3.67 19.94 -9.56
CA TYR A 326 -4.43 19.29 -10.63
C TYR A 326 -5.93 19.56 -10.53
N GLU A 327 -6.49 19.57 -9.33
CA GLU A 327 -7.90 19.91 -9.12
C GLU A 327 -8.19 21.36 -9.51
N GLU A 328 -7.31 22.30 -9.14
CA GLU A 328 -7.40 23.72 -9.50
C GLU A 328 -7.53 23.89 -11.02
N TYR A 329 -6.73 23.18 -11.80
CA TYR A 329 -6.81 23.22 -13.27
C TYR A 329 -8.22 22.95 -13.79
N PHE A 330 -8.91 21.96 -13.24
CA PHE A 330 -10.25 21.57 -13.69
C PHE A 330 -11.37 22.47 -13.14
N GLN A 331 -11.07 23.47 -12.32
CA GLN A 331 -12.07 24.43 -11.82
C GLN A 331 -12.54 25.41 -12.91
N THR A 332 -11.72 25.73 -13.91
CA THR A 332 -12.09 26.68 -14.96
C THR A 332 -12.73 26.02 -16.20
N PRO A 333 -13.81 26.60 -16.77
CA PRO A 333 -14.47 26.06 -17.96
C PRO A 333 -13.54 25.93 -19.18
N GLU A 334 -12.61 26.87 -19.36
CA GLU A 334 -11.67 26.93 -20.48
C GLU A 334 -10.71 25.74 -20.46
N ASN A 335 -10.17 25.41 -19.28
CA ASN A 335 -9.30 24.26 -19.07
C ASN A 335 -10.05 22.94 -19.29
N ARG A 336 -11.29 22.82 -18.76
CA ARG A 336 -12.16 21.65 -19.02
C ARG A 336 -12.47 21.47 -20.50
N ALA A 337 -12.78 22.57 -21.21
CA ALA A 337 -13.03 22.54 -22.65
C ALA A 337 -11.80 22.08 -23.43
N PHE A 338 -10.60 22.49 -23.01
CA PHE A 338 -9.35 22.01 -23.61
C PHE A 338 -9.10 20.52 -23.36
N ALA A 339 -9.29 20.03 -22.13
CA ALA A 339 -9.17 18.62 -21.81
C ALA A 339 -10.15 17.76 -22.63
N LYS A 340 -11.40 18.22 -22.77
CA LYS A 340 -12.41 17.58 -23.63
C LYS A 340 -11.99 17.56 -25.09
N ALA A 341 -11.51 18.69 -25.63
CA ALA A 341 -11.11 18.77 -27.03
C ALA A 341 -9.88 17.92 -27.35
N LYS A 342 -8.89 17.85 -26.44
CA LYS A 342 -7.62 17.16 -26.66
C LYS A 342 -7.67 15.66 -26.33
N TYR A 343 -8.32 15.30 -25.23
CA TYR A 343 -8.32 13.93 -24.69
C TYR A 343 -9.71 13.27 -24.68
N GLY A 344 -10.78 14.01 -24.97
CA GLY A 344 -12.14 13.48 -24.98
C GLY A 344 -12.71 13.23 -23.58
N ILE A 345 -12.18 13.88 -22.54
CA ILE A 345 -12.59 13.69 -21.15
C ILE A 345 -13.31 14.93 -20.60
N GLU A 346 -14.34 14.72 -19.78
CA GLU A 346 -15.10 15.77 -19.11
C GLU A 346 -14.92 15.65 -17.59
N VAL A 347 -13.76 16.10 -17.11
CA VAL A 347 -13.44 16.01 -15.69
C VAL A 347 -14.22 17.05 -14.90
N SER A 348 -14.99 16.57 -13.91
CA SER A 348 -15.69 17.37 -12.90
C SER A 348 -15.54 16.69 -11.56
N GLU A 349 -15.09 17.42 -10.54
CA GLU A 349 -14.89 16.92 -9.16
C GLU A 349 -14.16 15.56 -9.10
N PRO A 350 -12.94 15.46 -9.67
CA PRO A 350 -12.24 14.19 -9.73
C PRO A 350 -11.88 13.67 -8.34
N ARG A 351 -11.89 12.34 -8.18
CA ARG A 351 -11.17 11.70 -7.07
C ARG A 351 -9.68 11.95 -7.24
N LYS A 352 -9.00 12.23 -6.14
CA LYS A 352 -7.57 12.52 -6.11
C LYS A 352 -6.83 11.37 -5.45
N LEU A 353 -5.92 10.74 -6.19
CA LEU A 353 -5.27 9.50 -5.79
C LEU A 353 -3.76 9.67 -5.76
N LEU A 354 -3.17 9.54 -4.59
CA LEU A 354 -1.72 9.43 -4.41
C LEU A 354 -1.34 7.96 -4.27
N VAL A 355 -0.46 7.48 -5.15
CA VAL A 355 0.09 6.13 -5.05
C VAL A 355 1.50 6.18 -4.48
N ILE A 356 1.76 5.40 -3.43
CA ILE A 356 3.06 5.38 -2.73
C ILE A 356 3.67 3.97 -2.66
N GLY A 357 4.96 3.90 -2.33
CA GLY A 357 5.61 2.62 -1.99
C GLY A 357 5.03 2.00 -0.73
N SER A 358 4.84 0.68 -0.71
CA SER A 358 4.24 -0.04 0.43
C SER A 358 5.06 0.03 1.72
N GLN A 359 6.37 0.26 1.62
CA GLN A 359 7.27 0.50 2.75
C GLN A 359 7.26 1.94 3.28
N GLU A 360 6.65 2.88 2.55
CA GLU A 360 6.65 4.29 2.95
C GLU A 360 5.69 4.49 4.12
N ASN A 361 6.23 5.01 5.23
CA ASN A 361 5.41 5.38 6.37
C ASN A 361 4.66 6.68 6.03
N VAL A 362 3.35 6.69 6.25
CA VAL A 362 2.53 7.91 6.20
C VAL A 362 2.37 8.41 7.62
N ASP A 363 2.91 9.61 7.90
CA ASP A 363 2.72 10.23 9.20
C ASP A 363 1.23 10.55 9.41
N PRO A 364 0.59 10.01 10.47
CA PRO A 364 -0.84 10.24 10.72
C PRO A 364 -1.18 11.71 10.96
N THR A 365 -0.26 12.47 11.58
CA THR A 365 -0.44 13.89 11.84
C THR A 365 -0.41 14.68 10.53
N GLU A 366 0.53 14.37 9.63
CA GLU A 366 0.58 14.98 8.30
C GLU A 366 -0.68 14.64 7.49
N PHE A 367 -1.13 13.38 7.54
CA PHE A 367 -2.37 12.94 6.88
C PHE A 367 -3.60 13.67 7.41
N GLU A 368 -3.76 13.77 8.74
CA GLU A 368 -4.86 14.50 9.38
C GLU A 368 -4.83 16.00 9.05
N GLN A 369 -3.66 16.63 9.12
CA GLN A 369 -3.49 18.05 8.80
C GLN A 369 -3.82 18.34 7.32
N ALA A 370 -3.36 17.49 6.41
CA ALA A 370 -3.68 17.63 5.00
C ALA A 370 -5.18 17.41 4.73
N ALA A 371 -5.80 16.44 5.42
CA ALA A 371 -7.24 16.20 5.32
C ALA A 371 -8.09 17.36 5.88
N GLN A 372 -7.51 18.25 6.69
CA GLN A 372 -8.17 19.48 7.16
C GLN A 372 -7.99 20.66 6.19
N SER A 373 -6.85 20.73 5.51
CA SER A 373 -6.46 21.89 4.68
C SER A 373 -6.83 21.77 3.21
N THR A 374 -7.20 20.58 2.73
CA THR A 374 -7.52 20.32 1.32
C THR A 374 -8.85 19.58 1.13
N THR A 375 -9.36 19.60 -0.09
CA THR A 375 -10.48 18.76 -0.56
C THR A 375 -10.08 17.28 -0.51
N SER A 376 -11.03 16.37 -0.30
CA SER A 376 -10.79 14.93 -0.09
C SER A 376 -9.78 14.28 -1.04
N PHE A 377 -8.91 13.42 -0.52
CA PHE A 377 -7.93 12.65 -1.30
C PHE A 377 -7.82 11.20 -0.82
N GLU A 378 -7.11 10.38 -1.60
CA GLU A 378 -6.94 8.95 -1.39
C GLU A 378 -5.45 8.62 -1.43
N ILE A 379 -4.97 7.82 -0.48
CA ILE A 379 -3.62 7.25 -0.50
C ILE A 379 -3.74 5.73 -0.62
N VAL A 380 -3.10 5.14 -1.61
CA VAL A 380 -3.07 3.69 -1.81
C VAL A 380 -1.64 3.28 -2.12
N ASP A 381 -1.14 2.21 -1.50
CA ASP A 381 0.17 1.68 -1.85
C ASP A 381 0.11 0.65 -3.00
N TYR A 382 1.25 0.40 -3.65
CA TYR A 382 1.30 -0.48 -4.81
C TYR A 382 0.86 -1.92 -4.53
N ASP A 383 1.22 -2.50 -3.38
CA ASP A 383 0.75 -3.85 -3.00
C ASP A 383 -0.77 -3.85 -2.78
N SER A 384 -1.33 -2.78 -2.23
CA SER A 384 -2.78 -2.60 -2.12
C SER A 384 -3.48 -2.54 -3.48
N ILE A 385 -2.95 -1.79 -4.45
CA ILE A 385 -3.47 -1.75 -5.83
C ILE A 385 -3.45 -3.15 -6.45
N LEU A 386 -2.32 -3.85 -6.29
CA LEU A 386 -2.17 -5.21 -6.78
C LEU A 386 -3.23 -6.14 -6.18
N ARG A 387 -3.45 -6.01 -4.88
CA ARG A 387 -4.44 -6.84 -4.19
C ARG A 387 -5.86 -6.53 -4.68
N LEU A 388 -6.20 -5.27 -4.88
CA LEU A 388 -7.50 -4.85 -5.46
C LEU A 388 -7.69 -5.42 -6.87
N HIS A 389 -6.66 -5.35 -7.70
CA HIS A 389 -6.67 -5.95 -9.04
C HIS A 389 -6.94 -7.46 -8.99
N LEU A 390 -6.20 -8.20 -8.15
CA LEU A 390 -6.41 -9.64 -7.99
C LEU A 390 -7.83 -9.97 -7.54
N ALA A 391 -8.40 -9.13 -6.66
CA ALA A 391 -9.74 -9.29 -6.13
C ALA A 391 -10.84 -9.01 -7.17
N ALA A 392 -10.60 -8.04 -8.06
CA ALA A 392 -11.50 -7.71 -9.16
C ALA A 392 -11.52 -8.79 -10.26
N LYS A 393 -10.47 -9.63 -10.32
CA LYS A 393 -10.28 -10.71 -11.29
C LYS A 393 -10.61 -12.11 -10.76
N SER A 394 -10.82 -12.24 -9.46
CA SER A 394 -11.25 -13.48 -8.78
C SER A 394 -12.75 -13.57 -8.69
#